data_AF-A0A6N8QZB6-F1
#
_entry.id   AF-A0A6N8QZB6-F1
#
_cell.length_a   1.000
_cell.length_b   1.000
_cell.length_c   1.000
_cell.angle_alpha   90.00
_cell.angle_beta   90.00
_cell.angle_gamma   90.00
#
_symmetry.space_group_name_H-M   'P 1'
#
loop_
_entity.id
_entity.type
_entity.pdbx_description
1 polymer ?
#
loop_
_entity_poly.entity_id
_entity_poly.type
_entity_poly.pdbx_seq_one_letter_code
_entity_poly.pdbx_strand_id
1 'polypeptide(L)'
;MNLKQLAGAVRRLLNPTTGEEDTLKKETLDEAQARPRHAGVRSASPGVSIASGLNPGRLAGILRNAADGTTRDFFILAEEMEERDLHYASVLRTRKLTVAGIEPVVVAASDDDADVQLADAIRALMEAPQIPELMFDLLDGLGKGVAVCEILWNTRNNHWVPRDYEWVDPRFLKAEKPTLRQFRLLTDDEPVDGVPLTPGKFIVHQPRLKSGLPLRNGLARLVAVMYMLKSFTVRDWWAFAEKFGIPVTVGKYGPNATEEQIRVLIDAIASIASDAGCAIPQSMQLEMQETASRNNGGALFCEMAEWCDAQISKAVLGQTMTTDNGSSRSQADVHNQVRMDIVRWDARQLANTLNEYLVRPYIEANYGPQEHYPRVVLRISEAEDLKALTDALVPLIDRGMRVQESELRDRFGLAEPDDGADVLHPVSAGMSGDVAMNRERVALNREHPDELAQMVDDALRDWQKTGEAFTNPVLTLAQECDSFDDFLKRLPELQETLNADDFALQLAEVCFKARALGDTGHA
;
A
#
# COMPACT_ATOMS: atom_id res chain seq x y z
N MET A 1 7.47 -23.78 -37.70
CA MET A 1 6.54 -24.95 -37.73
C MET A 1 5.46 -24.64 -36.70
N ASN A 2 4.16 -24.54 -37.07
CA ASN A 2 3.12 -24.18 -36.08
C ASN A 2 2.99 -25.31 -35.03
N LEU A 3 3.11 -24.97 -33.75
CA LEU A 3 2.87 -25.90 -32.64
C LEU A 3 1.47 -26.52 -32.76
N LYS A 4 1.40 -27.85 -32.78
CA LYS A 4 0.11 -28.55 -32.86
C LYS A 4 -0.61 -28.45 -31.52
N GLN A 5 -1.71 -27.70 -31.51
CA GLN A 5 -2.64 -27.72 -30.39
C GLN A 5 -3.22 -29.12 -30.21
N LEU A 6 -3.35 -29.56 -28.96
CA LEU A 6 -3.97 -30.82 -28.63
C LEU A 6 -5.47 -30.78 -28.97
N ALA A 7 -6.09 -31.92 -29.28
CA ALA A 7 -7.55 -32.08 -29.45
C ALA A 7 -8.09 -33.19 -28.52
N GLY A 8 -9.33 -33.06 -28.04
CA GLY A 8 -9.97 -34.07 -27.16
C GLY A 8 -10.40 -33.57 -25.78
N ALA A 9 -11.18 -34.41 -25.07
CA ALA A 9 -11.82 -34.06 -23.79
C ALA A 9 -10.97 -34.35 -22.54
N VAL A 10 -9.84 -35.06 -22.70
CA VAL A 10 -8.91 -35.39 -21.62
C VAL A 10 -7.51 -34.91 -22.01
N ARG A 11 -6.86 -34.14 -21.13
CA ARG A 11 -5.47 -33.68 -21.27
C ARG A 11 -4.60 -34.29 -20.18
N ARG A 12 -3.32 -34.53 -20.47
CA ARG A 12 -2.34 -34.93 -19.46
C ARG A 12 -1.67 -33.68 -18.91
N LEU A 13 -1.50 -33.62 -17.60
CA LEU A 13 -0.72 -32.59 -16.93
C LEU A 13 0.18 -33.23 -15.86
N LEU A 14 1.17 -32.49 -15.41
CA LEU A 14 1.91 -32.81 -14.21
C LEU A 14 1.33 -32.02 -13.03
N ASN A 15 0.91 -32.72 -11.99
CA ASN A 15 0.31 -32.10 -10.83
C ASN A 15 1.34 -31.19 -10.12
N PRO A 16 1.09 -29.87 -10.00
CA PRO A 16 2.06 -28.94 -9.42
C PRO A 16 2.35 -29.19 -7.93
N THR A 17 1.47 -29.90 -7.24
CA THR A 17 1.59 -30.20 -5.81
C THR A 17 2.31 -31.53 -5.54
N THR A 18 2.08 -32.55 -6.36
CA THR A 18 2.65 -33.90 -6.16
C THR A 18 3.80 -34.23 -7.13
N GLY A 19 3.88 -33.54 -8.26
CA GLY A 19 4.82 -33.84 -9.35
C GLY A 19 4.45 -35.07 -10.18
N GLU A 20 3.33 -35.73 -9.89
CA GLU A 20 2.86 -36.93 -10.59
C GLU A 20 2.04 -36.58 -11.83
N GLU A 21 2.00 -37.50 -12.81
CA GLU A 21 1.11 -37.35 -13.98
C GLU A 21 -0.36 -37.47 -13.55
N ASP A 22 -1.18 -36.51 -13.98
CA ASP A 22 -2.62 -36.49 -13.76
C ASP A 22 -3.36 -36.08 -15.05
N THR A 23 -4.69 -36.11 -15.01
CA THR A 23 -5.54 -35.86 -16.17
C THR A 23 -6.56 -34.73 -15.92
N LEU A 24 -6.56 -33.74 -16.80
CA LEU A 24 -7.64 -32.75 -16.87
C LEU A 24 -8.80 -33.34 -17.66
N LYS A 25 -9.94 -33.50 -17.00
CA LYS A 25 -11.19 -33.92 -17.64
C LYS A 25 -12.07 -32.70 -17.86
N LYS A 26 -12.50 -32.48 -19.10
CA LYS A 26 -13.38 -31.36 -19.48
C LYS A 26 -14.58 -31.20 -18.53
N GLU A 27 -15.27 -32.30 -18.22
CA GLU A 27 -16.43 -32.34 -17.32
C GLU A 27 -16.14 -31.78 -15.92
N THR A 28 -14.92 -31.98 -15.41
CA THR A 28 -14.53 -31.51 -14.08
C THR A 28 -14.13 -30.03 -14.07
N LEU A 29 -13.86 -29.44 -15.24
CA LEU A 29 -13.39 -28.06 -15.39
C LEU A 29 -14.52 -27.06 -15.62
N ASP A 30 -15.63 -27.47 -16.23
CA ASP A 30 -16.72 -26.58 -16.64
C ASP A 30 -17.53 -25.97 -15.46
N GLU A 31 -17.63 -26.68 -14.34
CA GLU A 31 -18.39 -26.22 -13.16
C GLU A 31 -17.49 -25.76 -12.02
N ALA A 32 -17.83 -24.64 -11.38
CA ALA A 32 -17.09 -24.17 -10.21
C ALA A 32 -17.24 -25.13 -9.02
N GLN A 33 -16.12 -25.66 -8.54
CA GLN A 33 -16.02 -26.66 -7.50
C GLN A 33 -16.07 -26.04 -6.10
N ALA A 34 -15.48 -24.86 -5.89
CA ALA A 34 -15.31 -24.25 -4.57
C ALA A 34 -16.46 -23.33 -4.12
N ARG A 35 -17.49 -23.17 -4.95
CA ARG A 35 -18.59 -22.22 -4.69
C ARG A 35 -19.26 -22.44 -3.33
N PRO A 36 -19.63 -21.33 -2.65
CA PRO A 36 -20.45 -21.40 -1.45
C PRO A 36 -21.81 -22.02 -1.77
N ARG A 37 -22.36 -22.73 -0.79
CA ARG A 37 -23.70 -23.35 -0.85
C ARG A 37 -24.57 -22.77 0.26
N HIS A 38 -25.87 -22.68 -0.01
CA HIS A 38 -26.85 -22.19 0.97
C HIS A 38 -26.91 -23.09 2.23
N ALA A 39 -26.70 -24.38 2.06
CA ALA A 39 -26.59 -25.36 3.14
C ALA A 39 -25.35 -26.23 2.92
N GLY A 40 -24.72 -26.66 4.00
CA GLY A 40 -23.53 -27.52 3.96
C GLY A 40 -22.31 -26.91 4.64
N VAL A 41 -21.15 -27.50 4.39
CA VAL A 41 -19.88 -27.13 5.05
C VAL A 41 -19.36 -25.77 4.59
N ARG A 42 -19.74 -25.37 3.37
CA ARG A 42 -19.29 -24.16 2.68
C ARG A 42 -20.37 -23.09 2.64
N SER A 43 -20.77 -22.61 3.82
CA SER A 43 -21.68 -21.48 3.93
C SER A 43 -21.02 -20.18 3.47
N ALA A 44 -21.77 -19.32 2.77
CA ALA A 44 -21.30 -17.99 2.38
C ALA A 44 -21.01 -17.09 3.62
N SER A 45 -21.85 -17.17 4.66
CA SER A 45 -21.64 -16.42 5.90
C SER A 45 -20.90 -17.27 6.94
N PRO A 46 -20.00 -16.69 7.76
CA PRO A 46 -19.36 -17.42 8.86
C PRO A 46 -20.37 -17.80 9.95
N GLY A 47 -21.47 -17.04 10.06
CA GLY A 47 -22.52 -17.21 11.08
C GLY A 47 -22.13 -16.80 12.49
N VAL A 48 -20.84 -16.52 12.75
CA VAL A 48 -20.30 -16.12 14.05
C VAL A 48 -19.20 -15.07 13.86
N SER A 49 -19.06 -14.17 14.83
CA SER A 49 -17.93 -13.26 14.96
C SER A 49 -16.93 -13.78 15.98
N ILE A 50 -15.65 -13.84 15.61
CA ILE A 50 -14.58 -14.28 16.51
C ILE A 50 -14.01 -13.08 17.27
N ALA A 51 -13.80 -11.97 16.57
CA ALA A 51 -13.26 -10.73 17.09
C ALA A 51 -14.13 -10.11 18.20
N SER A 52 -15.46 -10.20 18.11
CA SER A 52 -16.38 -9.64 19.12
C SER A 52 -16.25 -10.26 20.51
N GLY A 53 -15.79 -11.51 20.60
CA GLY A 53 -15.58 -12.21 21.86
C GLY A 53 -14.11 -12.56 22.12
N LEU A 54 -13.18 -11.78 21.55
CA LEU A 54 -11.75 -12.02 21.67
C LEU A 54 -11.24 -11.68 23.07
N ASN A 55 -10.38 -12.52 23.62
CA ASN A 55 -9.63 -12.31 24.85
C ASN A 55 -8.29 -13.07 24.76
N PRO A 56 -7.32 -12.82 25.66
CA PRO A 56 -6.00 -13.45 25.56
C PRO A 56 -6.03 -14.98 25.51
N GLY A 57 -6.89 -15.61 26.32
CA GLY A 57 -7.03 -17.06 26.34
C GLY A 57 -7.63 -17.63 25.05
N ARG A 58 -8.66 -16.96 24.51
CA ARG A 58 -9.30 -17.33 23.24
C ARG A 58 -8.34 -17.16 22.07
N LEU A 59 -7.62 -16.04 22.01
CA LEU A 59 -6.62 -15.80 20.96
C LEU A 59 -5.53 -16.88 20.99
N ALA A 60 -4.98 -17.20 22.17
CA ALA A 60 -4.00 -18.27 22.32
C ALA A 60 -4.54 -19.63 21.86
N GLY A 61 -5.83 -19.92 22.14
CA GLY A 61 -6.52 -21.12 21.65
C GLY A 61 -6.62 -21.16 20.12
N ILE A 62 -7.09 -20.08 19.49
CA ILE A 62 -7.22 -19.95 18.03
C ILE A 62 -5.86 -20.18 17.35
N LEU A 63 -4.81 -19.51 17.83
CA LEU A 63 -3.47 -19.62 17.26
C LEU A 63 -2.84 -21.00 17.45
N ARG A 64 -3.19 -21.72 18.52
CA ARG A 64 -2.75 -23.11 18.75
C ARG A 64 -3.49 -24.07 17.82
N ASN A 65 -4.81 -23.98 17.78
CA ASN A 65 -5.66 -24.80 16.92
C ASN A 65 -5.27 -24.66 15.44
N ALA A 66 -4.98 -23.43 14.99
CA ALA A 66 -4.51 -23.19 13.62
C ALA A 66 -3.14 -23.84 13.34
N ALA A 67 -2.25 -23.91 14.33
CA ALA A 67 -0.96 -24.59 14.19
C ALA A 67 -1.13 -26.11 14.07
N ASP A 68 -2.20 -26.67 14.63
CA ASP A 68 -2.55 -28.10 14.57
C ASP A 68 -3.50 -28.42 13.38
N GLY A 69 -3.74 -27.47 12.47
CA GLY A 69 -4.56 -27.66 11.27
C GLY A 69 -6.07 -27.43 11.46
N THR A 70 -6.51 -26.92 12.61
CA THR A 70 -7.89 -26.45 12.82
C THR A 70 -7.96 -24.94 12.63
N THR A 71 -8.29 -24.53 11.41
CA THR A 71 -8.02 -23.17 10.90
C THR A 71 -9.24 -22.25 10.79
N ARG A 72 -10.46 -22.78 10.89
CA ARG A 72 -11.69 -22.01 10.63
C ARG A 72 -11.75 -20.70 11.42
N ASP A 73 -11.59 -20.77 12.74
CA ASP A 73 -11.65 -19.58 13.61
C ASP A 73 -10.51 -18.60 13.32
N PHE A 74 -9.34 -19.09 12.90
CA PHE A 74 -8.22 -18.24 12.53
C PHE A 74 -8.49 -17.50 11.23
N PHE A 75 -9.08 -18.15 10.22
CA PHE A 75 -9.44 -17.48 8.97
C PHE A 75 -10.53 -16.43 9.18
N ILE A 76 -11.55 -16.73 9.99
CA ILE A 76 -12.58 -15.74 10.36
C ILE A 76 -11.95 -14.56 11.10
N LEU A 77 -11.10 -14.81 12.10
CA LEU A 77 -10.41 -13.74 12.83
C LEU A 77 -9.53 -12.89 11.91
N ALA A 78 -8.79 -13.52 10.99
CA ALA A 78 -7.90 -12.81 10.07
C ALA A 78 -8.68 -11.89 9.12
N GLU A 79 -9.83 -12.33 8.63
CA GLU A 79 -10.75 -11.50 7.82
C GLU A 79 -11.33 -10.34 8.64
N GLU A 80 -11.86 -10.62 9.83
CA GLU A 80 -12.40 -9.56 10.72
C GLU A 80 -11.33 -8.54 11.15
N MET A 81 -10.06 -8.93 11.24
CA MET A 81 -8.95 -8.00 11.49
C MET A 81 -8.74 -7.04 10.32
N GLU A 82 -8.84 -7.51 9.07
CA GLU A 82 -8.77 -6.65 7.87
C GLU A 82 -9.99 -5.73 7.77
N GLU A 83 -11.17 -6.14 8.26
CA GLU A 83 -12.39 -5.32 8.25
C GLU A 83 -12.46 -4.28 9.37
N ARG A 84 -11.87 -4.58 10.54
CA ARG A 84 -12.05 -3.79 11.77
C ARG A 84 -10.87 -2.88 12.12
N ASP A 85 -9.65 -3.22 11.71
CA ASP A 85 -8.47 -2.41 12.00
C ASP A 85 -8.06 -1.58 10.79
N LEU A 86 -8.38 -0.28 10.84
CA LEU A 86 -8.12 0.67 9.76
C LEU A 86 -6.63 0.75 9.39
N HIS A 87 -5.73 0.65 10.38
CA HIS A 87 -4.30 0.75 10.14
C HIS A 87 -3.78 -0.54 9.48
N TYR A 88 -4.13 -1.70 10.05
CA TYR A 88 -3.75 -2.99 9.48
C TYR A 88 -4.27 -3.16 8.04
N ALA A 89 -5.53 -2.80 7.79
CA ALA A 89 -6.14 -2.81 6.47
C ALA A 89 -5.37 -1.91 5.49
N SER A 90 -5.03 -0.68 5.91
CA SER A 90 -4.28 0.28 5.08
C SER A 90 -2.90 -0.24 4.69
N VAL A 91 -2.09 -0.69 5.65
CA VAL A 91 -0.71 -1.13 5.37
C VAL A 91 -0.68 -2.44 4.58
N LEU A 92 -1.58 -3.38 4.87
CA LEU A 92 -1.66 -4.64 4.14
C LEU A 92 -2.15 -4.41 2.71
N ARG A 93 -3.20 -3.58 2.53
CA ARG A 93 -3.71 -3.22 1.20
C ARG A 93 -2.65 -2.51 0.36
N THR A 94 -1.88 -1.60 0.96
CA THR A 94 -0.76 -0.92 0.29
C THR A 94 0.25 -1.94 -0.24
N ARG A 95 0.65 -2.92 0.57
CA ARG A 95 1.55 -4.01 0.16
C ARG A 95 0.95 -4.88 -0.95
N LYS A 96 -0.32 -5.30 -0.82
CA LYS A 96 -1.05 -6.10 -1.82
C LYS A 96 -1.13 -5.35 -3.16
N LEU A 97 -1.60 -4.10 -3.17
CA LEU A 97 -1.78 -3.29 -4.38
C LEU A 97 -0.46 -2.98 -5.09
N THR A 98 0.63 -2.78 -4.34
CA THR A 98 1.94 -2.52 -4.98
C THR A 98 2.39 -3.71 -5.82
N VAL A 99 2.15 -4.94 -5.35
CA VAL A 99 2.50 -6.15 -6.11
C VAL A 99 1.47 -6.44 -7.20
N ALA A 100 0.17 -6.31 -6.90
CA ALA A 100 -0.91 -6.56 -7.85
C ALA A 100 -0.91 -5.59 -9.04
N GLY A 101 -0.41 -4.37 -8.86
CA GLY A 101 -0.27 -3.37 -9.91
C GLY A 101 0.95 -3.55 -10.82
N ILE A 102 1.78 -4.58 -10.61
CA ILE A 102 2.93 -4.87 -11.48
C ILE A 102 2.42 -5.56 -12.75
N GLU A 103 2.70 -4.98 -13.91
CA GLU A 103 2.42 -5.61 -15.20
C GLU A 103 3.32 -6.86 -15.40
N PRO A 104 2.74 -8.04 -15.63
CA PRO A 104 3.53 -9.25 -15.82
C PRO A 104 4.32 -9.25 -17.13
N VAL A 105 5.63 -9.50 -17.04
CA VAL A 105 6.50 -9.65 -18.23
C VAL A 105 6.72 -11.12 -18.51
N VAL A 106 6.55 -11.54 -19.77
CA VAL A 106 6.74 -12.93 -20.20
C VAL A 106 8.08 -13.10 -20.94
N VAL A 107 8.91 -14.00 -20.42
CA VAL A 107 10.21 -14.37 -20.98
C VAL A 107 10.10 -15.75 -21.62
N ALA A 108 10.49 -15.88 -22.89
CA ALA A 108 10.54 -17.16 -23.58
C ALA A 108 11.63 -18.07 -22.97
N ALA A 109 11.48 -19.38 -23.15
CA ALA A 109 12.48 -20.34 -22.66
C ALA A 109 13.79 -20.26 -23.46
N SER A 110 13.69 -20.03 -24.77
CA SER A 110 14.79 -19.79 -25.70
C SER A 110 14.32 -18.93 -26.87
N ASP A 111 15.24 -18.63 -27.79
CA ASP A 111 14.94 -17.91 -29.04
C ASP A 111 14.36 -18.84 -30.14
N ASP A 112 14.13 -20.12 -29.85
CA ASP A 112 13.53 -21.06 -30.80
C ASP A 112 12.06 -20.67 -31.09
N ASP A 113 11.66 -20.76 -32.37
CA ASP A 113 10.32 -20.40 -32.85
C ASP A 113 9.18 -21.03 -32.01
N ALA A 114 9.37 -22.26 -31.54
CA ALA A 114 8.38 -22.96 -30.72
C ALA A 114 8.23 -22.32 -29.33
N ASP A 115 9.35 -22.00 -28.67
CA ASP A 115 9.36 -21.39 -27.34
C ASP A 115 8.82 -19.96 -27.38
N VAL A 116 9.09 -19.23 -28.47
CA VAL A 116 8.52 -17.89 -28.72
C VAL A 116 7.01 -17.98 -28.89
N GLN A 117 6.49 -18.95 -29.65
CA GLN A 117 5.04 -19.15 -29.81
C GLN A 117 4.35 -19.50 -28.48
N LEU A 118 4.98 -20.31 -27.63
CA LEU A 118 4.46 -20.60 -26.29
C LEU A 118 4.46 -19.34 -25.43
N ALA A 119 5.51 -18.51 -25.51
CA ALA A 119 5.58 -17.24 -24.81
C ALA A 119 4.49 -16.27 -25.28
N ASP A 120 4.21 -16.18 -26.58
CA ASP A 120 3.11 -15.37 -27.12
C ASP A 120 1.75 -15.82 -26.61
N ALA A 121 1.52 -17.13 -26.51
CA ALA A 121 0.29 -17.67 -25.93
C ALA A 121 0.13 -17.30 -24.44
N ILE A 122 1.24 -17.17 -23.69
CA ILE A 122 1.23 -16.71 -22.30
C ILE A 122 1.10 -15.19 -22.21
N ARG A 123 1.67 -14.41 -23.13
CA ARG A 123 1.45 -12.95 -23.21
C ARG A 123 -0.04 -12.65 -23.37
N ALA A 124 -0.69 -13.30 -24.32
CA ALA A 124 -2.14 -13.17 -24.51
C ALA A 124 -2.95 -13.59 -23.27
N LEU A 125 -2.48 -14.59 -22.50
CA LEU A 125 -3.10 -14.98 -21.23
C LEU A 125 -2.91 -13.90 -20.14
N MET A 126 -1.74 -13.28 -20.06
CA MET A 126 -1.41 -12.25 -19.06
C MET A 126 -2.06 -10.89 -19.36
N GLU A 127 -2.40 -10.61 -20.63
CA GLU A 127 -3.14 -9.42 -21.04
C GLU A 127 -4.63 -9.44 -20.66
N ALA A 128 -5.13 -10.56 -20.14
CA ALA A 128 -6.52 -10.69 -19.73
C ALA A 128 -6.84 -9.74 -18.55
N PRO A 129 -7.98 -9.02 -18.59
CA PRO A 129 -8.30 -7.99 -17.58
C PRO A 129 -8.47 -8.53 -16.16
N GLN A 130 -8.69 -9.84 -15.99
CA GLN A 130 -8.84 -10.50 -14.70
C GLN A 130 -7.51 -10.77 -13.99
N ILE A 131 -6.36 -10.60 -14.66
CA ILE A 131 -5.05 -10.94 -14.08
C ILE A 131 -4.67 -10.09 -12.87
N PRO A 132 -4.87 -8.75 -12.86
CA PRO A 132 -4.62 -7.94 -11.67
C PRO A 132 -5.50 -8.34 -10.47
N GLU A 133 -6.76 -8.70 -10.70
CA GLU A 133 -7.69 -9.16 -9.66
C GLU A 133 -7.26 -10.54 -9.11
N LEU A 134 -6.89 -11.48 -10.00
CA LEU A 134 -6.28 -12.75 -9.60
C LEU A 134 -5.03 -12.54 -8.74
N MET A 135 -4.13 -11.66 -9.16
CA MET A 135 -2.91 -11.33 -8.40
C MET A 135 -3.25 -10.77 -7.02
N PHE A 136 -4.24 -9.88 -6.94
CA PHE A 136 -4.72 -9.33 -5.67
C PHE A 136 -5.30 -10.40 -4.74
N ASP A 137 -6.15 -11.29 -5.25
CA ASP A 137 -6.78 -12.36 -4.49
C ASP A 137 -5.76 -13.40 -4.00
N LEU A 138 -4.75 -13.74 -4.80
CA LEU A 138 -3.65 -14.61 -4.37
C LEU A 138 -2.82 -13.97 -3.26
N LEU A 139 -2.66 -12.64 -3.25
CA LEU A 139 -1.93 -11.94 -2.19
C LEU A 139 -2.70 -11.92 -0.85
N ASP A 140 -3.94 -12.40 -0.80
CA ASP A 140 -4.62 -12.69 0.47
C ASP A 140 -3.83 -13.69 1.35
N GLY A 141 -3.01 -14.52 0.70
CA GLY A 141 -2.09 -15.44 1.37
C GLY A 141 -1.08 -14.72 2.28
N LEU A 142 -0.79 -13.43 2.06
CA LEU A 142 0.08 -12.66 2.95
C LEU A 142 -0.53 -12.51 4.35
N GLY A 143 -1.85 -12.30 4.44
CA GLY A 143 -2.57 -12.19 5.71
C GLY A 143 -2.77 -13.56 6.35
N LYS A 144 -3.29 -14.51 5.58
CA LYS A 144 -3.82 -15.79 6.07
C LYS A 144 -2.84 -16.97 5.99
N GLY A 145 -1.71 -16.79 5.32
CA GLY A 145 -0.67 -17.81 5.09
C GLY A 145 -0.93 -18.72 3.89
N VAL A 146 -2.13 -18.68 3.33
CA VAL A 146 -2.53 -19.37 2.11
C VAL A 146 -3.64 -18.57 1.43
N ALA A 147 -3.63 -18.53 0.11
CA ALA A 147 -4.77 -18.13 -0.72
C ALA A 147 -4.91 -19.12 -1.87
N VAL A 148 -6.16 -19.34 -2.28
CA VAL A 148 -6.48 -20.23 -3.39
C VAL A 148 -7.45 -19.52 -4.30
N CYS A 149 -7.18 -19.55 -5.61
CA CYS A 149 -8.14 -19.11 -6.63
C CYS A 149 -8.50 -20.30 -7.52
N GLU A 150 -9.77 -20.42 -7.85
CA GLU A 150 -10.28 -21.41 -8.79
C GLU A 150 -10.29 -20.85 -10.22
N ILE A 151 -9.68 -21.57 -11.15
CA ILE A 151 -9.69 -21.25 -12.58
C ILE A 151 -11.01 -21.72 -13.18
N LEU A 152 -11.82 -20.78 -13.67
CA LEU A 152 -13.06 -21.06 -14.39
C LEU A 152 -12.74 -21.21 -15.88
N TRP A 153 -12.48 -22.44 -16.32
CA TRP A 153 -12.09 -22.73 -17.70
C TRP A 153 -13.25 -22.56 -18.70
N ASN A 154 -12.92 -22.06 -19.90
CA ASN A 154 -13.73 -22.17 -21.09
C ASN A 154 -13.15 -23.25 -22.00
N THR A 155 -13.83 -24.39 -22.06
CA THR A 155 -13.40 -25.58 -22.80
C THR A 155 -14.24 -25.82 -24.08
N ARG A 156 -15.01 -24.82 -24.52
CA ARG A 156 -15.93 -24.96 -25.68
C ARG A 156 -15.19 -25.30 -26.97
N ASN A 157 -14.01 -24.72 -27.16
CA ASN A 157 -13.14 -24.95 -28.31
C ASN A 157 -12.01 -25.93 -27.96
N ASN A 158 -11.23 -26.36 -28.95
CA ASN A 158 -10.03 -27.18 -28.71
C ASN A 158 -8.93 -26.43 -27.93
N HIS A 159 -8.93 -25.10 -28.04
CA HIS A 159 -8.09 -24.22 -27.24
C HIS A 159 -8.81 -23.88 -25.93
N TRP A 160 -8.26 -24.35 -24.81
CA TRP A 160 -8.83 -24.13 -23.49
C TRP A 160 -8.20 -22.88 -22.88
N VAL A 161 -9.06 -21.94 -22.50
CA VAL A 161 -8.64 -20.66 -21.92
C VAL A 161 -9.39 -20.41 -20.62
N PRO A 162 -8.75 -19.86 -19.58
CA PRO A 162 -9.46 -19.33 -18.43
C PRO A 162 -10.46 -18.25 -18.87
N ARG A 163 -11.71 -18.37 -18.42
CA ARG A 163 -12.72 -17.31 -18.56
C ARG A 163 -12.58 -16.29 -17.44
N ASP A 164 -12.31 -16.79 -16.23
CA ASP A 164 -12.31 -16.01 -15.01
C ASP A 164 -11.59 -16.78 -13.89
N TYR A 165 -11.31 -16.09 -12.78
CA TYR A 165 -10.70 -16.66 -11.59
C TYR A 165 -11.55 -16.31 -10.37
N GLU A 166 -12.00 -17.33 -9.61
CA GLU A 166 -12.87 -17.12 -8.45
C GLU A 166 -12.04 -17.32 -7.16
N TRP A 167 -11.97 -16.30 -6.30
CA TRP A 167 -11.35 -16.43 -4.99
C TRP A 167 -12.04 -17.52 -4.16
N VAL A 168 -11.26 -18.43 -3.61
CA VAL A 168 -11.75 -19.49 -2.74
C VAL A 168 -11.63 -19.05 -1.30
N ASP A 169 -12.77 -18.98 -0.64
CA ASP A 169 -12.84 -18.70 0.78
C ASP A 169 -11.95 -19.66 1.60
N PRO A 170 -10.94 -19.16 2.33
CA PRO A 170 -10.02 -19.98 3.10
C PRO A 170 -10.71 -20.86 4.15
N ARG A 171 -11.91 -20.51 4.62
CA ARG A 171 -12.72 -21.33 5.54
C ARG A 171 -13.14 -22.66 4.92
N PHE A 172 -13.14 -22.76 3.59
CA PHE A 172 -13.43 -23.99 2.85
C PHE A 172 -12.20 -24.88 2.69
N LEU A 173 -11.02 -24.41 3.12
CA LEU A 173 -9.77 -25.13 3.00
C LEU A 173 -9.40 -25.85 4.30
N LYS A 174 -8.89 -27.07 4.15
CA LYS A 174 -8.37 -27.89 5.23
C LYS A 174 -6.91 -28.26 4.95
N ALA A 175 -6.01 -27.96 5.88
CA ALA A 175 -4.63 -28.43 5.78
C ALA A 175 -4.58 -29.95 6.02
N GLU A 176 -3.86 -30.64 5.17
CA GLU A 176 -3.72 -32.10 5.23
C GLU A 176 -2.89 -32.51 6.46
N LYS A 177 -3.42 -33.42 7.29
CA LYS A 177 -2.82 -33.79 8.59
C LYS A 177 -1.36 -34.28 8.55
N PRO A 178 -0.89 -35.09 7.58
CA PRO A 178 0.46 -35.65 7.61
C PRO A 178 1.56 -34.59 7.54
N THR A 179 1.33 -33.50 6.80
CA THR A 179 2.37 -32.48 6.54
C THR A 179 1.97 -31.07 6.93
N LEU A 180 0.67 -30.77 7.04
CA LEU A 180 0.08 -29.44 7.19
C LEU A 180 0.56 -28.42 6.13
N ARG A 181 1.02 -28.93 4.98
CA ARG A 181 1.56 -28.14 3.87
C ARG A 181 0.64 -28.10 2.66
N GLN A 182 -0.07 -29.19 2.42
CA GLN A 182 -1.06 -29.26 1.34
C GLN A 182 -2.45 -28.91 1.87
N PHE A 183 -3.28 -28.36 0.99
CA PHE A 183 -4.64 -27.97 1.31
C PHE A 183 -5.64 -28.78 0.49
N ARG A 184 -6.74 -29.12 1.12
CA ARG A 184 -7.88 -29.86 0.58
C ARG A 184 -9.12 -28.98 0.65
N LEU A 185 -10.05 -29.20 -0.26
CA LEU A 185 -11.33 -28.50 -0.31
C LEU A 185 -12.37 -29.28 0.49
N LEU A 186 -13.00 -28.64 1.47
CA LEU A 186 -14.12 -29.22 2.20
C LEU A 186 -15.33 -29.36 1.27
N THR A 187 -15.97 -30.52 1.29
CA THR A 187 -17.18 -30.80 0.51
C THR A 187 -18.24 -31.39 1.42
N ASP A 188 -19.48 -31.48 0.95
CA ASP A 188 -20.55 -32.09 1.74
C ASP A 188 -20.34 -33.61 1.91
N ASP A 189 -19.68 -34.25 0.94
CA ASP A 189 -19.31 -35.67 0.98
C ASP A 189 -18.12 -35.92 1.92
N GLU A 190 -17.14 -35.00 1.93
CA GLU A 190 -15.97 -35.06 2.83
C GLU A 190 -15.83 -33.78 3.68
N PRO A 191 -16.66 -33.65 4.74
CA PRO A 191 -16.79 -32.42 5.51
C PRO A 191 -15.66 -32.19 6.54
N VAL A 192 -14.86 -33.21 6.83
CA VAL A 192 -13.82 -33.17 7.89
C VAL A 192 -12.42 -33.03 7.30
N ASP A 193 -12.05 -33.93 6.39
CA ASP A 193 -10.70 -33.99 5.82
C ASP A 193 -10.64 -33.35 4.42
N GLY A 194 -11.78 -33.18 3.74
CA GLY A 194 -11.85 -32.59 2.41
C GLY A 194 -11.29 -33.48 1.30
N VAL A 195 -11.58 -33.08 0.07
CA VAL A 195 -11.04 -33.71 -1.15
C VAL A 195 -9.80 -32.95 -1.63
N PRO A 196 -8.84 -33.63 -2.28
CA PRO A 196 -7.72 -32.95 -2.93
C PRO A 196 -8.19 -31.88 -3.91
N LEU A 197 -7.44 -30.77 -4.00
CA LEU A 197 -7.70 -29.75 -5.02
C LEU A 197 -7.44 -30.33 -6.41
N THR A 198 -8.42 -30.17 -7.31
CA THR A 198 -8.31 -30.67 -8.68
C THR A 198 -7.12 -30.01 -9.40
N PRO A 199 -6.12 -30.78 -9.87
CA PRO A 199 -4.94 -30.22 -10.52
C PRO A 199 -5.28 -29.42 -11.78
N GLY A 200 -4.56 -28.33 -12.02
CA GLY A 200 -4.80 -27.39 -13.13
C GLY A 200 -6.12 -26.62 -13.05
N LYS A 201 -6.90 -26.78 -11.98
CA LYS A 201 -8.12 -26.00 -11.70
C LYS A 201 -7.94 -25.01 -10.57
N PHE A 202 -6.96 -25.20 -9.69
CA PHE A 202 -6.71 -24.30 -8.56
C PHE A 202 -5.30 -23.73 -8.60
N ILE A 203 -5.20 -22.45 -8.27
CA ILE A 203 -3.94 -21.73 -8.06
C ILE A 203 -3.74 -21.57 -6.56
N VAL A 204 -2.68 -22.16 -6.01
CA VAL A 204 -2.42 -22.18 -4.57
C VAL A 204 -1.22 -21.30 -4.26
N HIS A 205 -1.45 -20.14 -3.63
CA HIS A 205 -0.39 -19.25 -3.19
C HIS A 205 -0.09 -19.44 -1.70
N GLN A 206 1.17 -19.77 -1.39
CA GLN A 206 1.67 -19.94 -0.02
C GLN A 206 2.91 -19.06 0.21
N PRO A 207 2.74 -17.76 0.51
CA PRO A 207 3.87 -16.86 0.64
C PRO A 207 4.71 -17.19 1.88
N ARG A 208 6.02 -17.10 1.71
CA ARG A 208 7.02 -17.33 2.76
C ARG A 208 7.49 -16.00 3.31
N LEU A 209 6.81 -15.55 4.37
CA LEU A 209 7.24 -14.41 5.20
C LEU A 209 8.31 -14.84 6.22
N LYS A 210 8.30 -16.13 6.60
CA LYS A 210 9.32 -16.79 7.40
C LYS A 210 9.40 -18.28 7.03
N SER A 211 10.42 -18.96 7.53
CA SER A 211 10.49 -20.42 7.44
C SER A 211 9.46 -21.10 8.36
N GLY A 212 8.88 -22.21 7.90
CA GLY A 212 7.96 -23.05 8.68
C GLY A 212 6.72 -23.51 7.93
N LEU A 213 5.66 -23.81 8.68
CA LEU A 213 4.35 -24.23 8.15
C LEU A 213 3.60 -23.06 7.49
N PRO A 214 2.92 -23.26 6.35
CA PRO A 214 2.19 -22.21 5.64
C PRO A 214 1.21 -21.43 6.53
N LEU A 215 0.37 -22.14 7.30
CA LEU A 215 -0.61 -21.54 8.23
C LEU A 215 0.01 -20.69 9.34
N ARG A 216 1.30 -20.87 9.63
CA ARG A 216 2.02 -20.08 10.63
C ARG A 216 2.76 -18.90 10.03
N ASN A 217 2.70 -18.71 8.71
CA ASN A 217 3.41 -17.66 8.00
C ASN A 217 2.58 -16.39 7.79
N GLY A 218 1.24 -16.45 7.88
CA GLY A 218 0.38 -15.29 7.66
C GLY A 218 0.60 -14.13 8.62
N LEU A 219 0.58 -12.91 8.11
CA LEU A 219 0.74 -11.66 8.88
C LEU A 219 -0.34 -11.47 9.94
N ALA A 220 -1.57 -11.96 9.71
CA ALA A 220 -2.64 -11.87 10.69
C ALA A 220 -2.25 -12.55 12.01
N ARG A 221 -1.53 -13.68 11.95
CA ARG A 221 -1.00 -14.34 13.14
C ARG A 221 0.00 -13.47 13.91
N LEU A 222 0.87 -12.76 13.19
CA LEU A 222 1.88 -11.90 13.78
C LEU A 222 1.25 -10.66 14.43
N VAL A 223 0.26 -10.08 13.76
CA VAL A 223 -0.41 -8.83 14.17
C VAL A 223 -1.53 -9.06 15.20
N ALA A 224 -2.09 -10.27 15.32
CA ALA A 224 -3.29 -10.53 16.13
C ALA A 224 -3.20 -10.06 17.59
N VAL A 225 -2.03 -10.13 18.21
CA VAL A 225 -1.83 -9.64 19.59
C VAL A 225 -1.93 -8.12 19.66
N MET A 226 -1.30 -7.42 18.71
CA MET A 226 -1.36 -5.95 18.64
C MET A 226 -2.77 -5.47 18.29
N TYR A 227 -3.45 -6.15 17.37
CA TYR A 227 -4.86 -5.90 17.07
C TYR A 227 -5.74 -6.01 18.32
N MET A 228 -5.59 -7.08 19.11
CA MET A 228 -6.36 -7.28 20.32
C MET A 228 -6.08 -6.18 21.36
N LEU A 229 -4.81 -5.86 21.58
CA LEU A 229 -4.41 -4.79 22.50
C LEU A 229 -4.99 -3.44 22.07
N LYS A 230 -4.79 -3.05 20.80
CA LYS A 230 -5.33 -1.81 20.23
C LYS A 230 -6.84 -1.74 20.36
N SER A 231 -7.54 -2.82 20.03
CA SER A 231 -9.01 -2.87 20.12
C SER A 231 -9.52 -2.63 21.55
N PHE A 232 -8.82 -3.16 22.57
CA PHE A 232 -9.16 -2.91 23.97
C PHE A 232 -8.81 -1.47 24.38
N THR A 233 -7.62 -1.00 24.00
CA THR A 233 -7.17 0.37 24.28
C THR A 233 -8.15 1.41 23.74
N VAL A 234 -8.58 1.28 22.48
CA VAL A 234 -9.52 2.23 21.85
C VAL A 234 -10.90 2.18 22.52
N ARG A 235 -11.42 0.99 22.82
CA ARG A 235 -12.69 0.83 23.54
C ARG A 235 -12.62 1.48 24.93
N ASP A 236 -11.55 1.22 25.66
CA ASP A 236 -11.37 1.74 27.01
C ASP A 236 -11.12 3.26 26.97
N TRP A 237 -10.49 3.77 25.90
CA TRP A 237 -10.35 5.20 25.65
C TRP A 237 -11.70 5.87 25.42
N TRP A 238 -12.60 5.27 24.63
CA TRP A 238 -13.96 5.78 24.43
C TRP A 238 -14.73 5.81 25.74
N ALA A 239 -14.67 4.74 26.54
CA ALA A 239 -15.32 4.70 27.85
C ALA A 239 -14.73 5.75 28.83
N PHE A 240 -13.41 5.99 28.75
CA PHE A 240 -12.76 7.06 29.50
C PHE A 240 -13.26 8.44 29.04
N ALA A 241 -13.30 8.68 27.72
CA ALA A 241 -13.77 9.94 27.15
C ALA A 241 -15.25 10.21 27.48
N GLU A 242 -16.11 9.19 27.50
CA GLU A 242 -17.51 9.33 27.90
C GLU A 242 -17.63 9.72 29.39
N LYS A 243 -16.84 9.09 30.26
CA LYS A 243 -16.90 9.34 31.71
C LYS A 243 -16.26 10.66 32.15
N PHE A 244 -15.20 11.08 31.45
CA PHE A 244 -14.35 12.20 31.87
C PHE A 244 -14.31 13.37 30.90
N GLY A 245 -14.86 13.22 29.69
CA GLY A 245 -14.85 14.26 28.65
C GLY A 245 -15.84 15.40 28.91
N ILE A 246 -16.88 15.16 29.71
CA ILE A 246 -17.88 16.18 30.08
C ILE A 246 -17.91 16.31 31.60
N PRO A 247 -17.41 17.41 32.17
CA PRO A 247 -17.47 17.63 33.62
C PRO A 247 -18.93 17.86 34.05
N VAL A 248 -19.39 17.08 35.02
CA VAL A 248 -20.70 17.29 35.65
C VAL A 248 -20.61 18.50 36.57
N THR A 249 -21.51 19.47 36.39
CA THR A 249 -21.59 20.64 37.27
C THR A 249 -22.33 20.27 38.55
N VAL A 250 -21.61 20.21 39.68
CA VAL A 250 -22.19 19.82 40.98
C VAL A 250 -22.35 21.03 41.87
N GLY A 251 -23.60 21.41 42.16
CA GLY A 251 -23.91 22.40 43.19
C GLY A 251 -24.08 21.75 44.55
N LYS A 252 -23.50 22.36 45.58
CA LYS A 252 -23.59 21.88 46.97
C LYS A 252 -24.41 22.85 47.80
N TYR A 253 -25.33 22.33 48.61
CA TYR A 253 -26.08 23.14 49.57
C TYR A 253 -25.93 22.61 51.00
N GLY A 254 -25.98 23.56 51.96
CA GLY A 254 -25.84 23.26 53.38
C GLY A 254 -27.14 22.70 54.01
N PRO A 255 -27.06 22.12 55.22
CA PRO A 255 -28.20 21.47 55.89
C PRO A 255 -29.35 22.42 56.28
N ASN A 256 -29.10 23.73 56.30
CA ASN A 256 -30.10 24.76 56.61
C ASN A 256 -30.63 25.48 55.35
N ALA A 257 -30.33 25.00 54.14
CA ALA A 257 -30.78 25.62 52.91
C ALA A 257 -32.31 25.49 52.76
N THR A 258 -32.99 26.58 52.43
CA THR A 258 -34.43 26.57 52.18
C THR A 258 -34.77 26.02 50.79
N GLU A 259 -36.00 25.55 50.59
CA GLU A 259 -36.48 25.03 49.30
C GLU A 259 -36.29 26.05 48.16
N GLU A 260 -36.48 27.35 48.43
CA GLU A 260 -36.27 28.44 47.47
C GLU A 260 -34.80 28.57 47.07
N GLN A 261 -33.85 28.44 48.02
CA GLN A 261 -32.42 28.51 47.75
C GLN A 261 -31.94 27.31 46.92
N ILE A 262 -32.51 26.12 47.16
CA ILE A 262 -32.21 24.91 46.38
C ILE A 262 -32.71 25.08 44.94
N ARG A 263 -33.90 25.64 44.73
CA ARG A 263 -34.44 25.92 43.38
C ARG A 263 -33.58 26.91 42.62
N VAL A 264 -33.17 28.02 43.25
CA VAL A 264 -32.27 29.01 42.63
C VAL A 264 -30.93 28.36 42.24
N LEU A 265 -30.41 27.46 43.06
CA LEU A 265 -29.19 26.72 42.74
C LEU A 265 -29.38 25.78 41.54
N ILE A 266 -30.51 25.08 41.46
CA ILE A 266 -30.84 24.22 40.31
C ILE A 266 -30.98 25.05 39.02
N ASP A 267 -31.67 26.19 39.08
CA ASP A 267 -31.83 27.10 37.92
C ASP A 267 -30.49 27.70 37.49
N ALA A 268 -29.61 28.03 38.44
CA ALA A 268 -28.25 28.48 38.17
C ALA A 268 -27.41 27.38 37.51
N ILE A 269 -27.53 26.13 37.96
CA ILE A 269 -26.84 25.00 37.34
C ILE A 269 -27.39 24.74 35.94
N ALA A 270 -28.71 24.80 35.74
CA ALA A 270 -29.35 24.57 34.44
C ALA A 270 -29.01 25.66 33.40
N SER A 271 -28.68 26.87 33.83
CA SER A 271 -28.22 27.95 32.94
C SER A 271 -26.72 27.89 32.61
N ILE A 272 -25.91 27.22 33.44
CA ILE A 272 -24.46 27.09 33.27
C ILE A 272 -24.07 25.76 32.60
N ALA A 273 -24.76 24.66 32.92
CA ALA A 273 -24.42 23.33 32.45
C ALA A 273 -25.00 23.08 31.06
N SER A 274 -24.13 22.77 30.11
CA SER A 274 -24.53 22.43 28.72
C SER A 274 -25.15 21.03 28.58
N ASP A 275 -25.02 20.15 29.59
CA ASP A 275 -25.46 18.74 29.49
C ASP A 275 -26.04 18.19 30.81
N ALA A 276 -25.23 18.08 31.87
CA ALA A 276 -25.64 17.47 33.13
C ALA A 276 -25.13 18.26 34.34
N GLY A 277 -26.04 18.55 35.26
CA GLY A 277 -25.73 19.14 36.55
C GLY A 277 -26.65 18.63 37.64
N CYS A 278 -26.16 18.61 38.87
CA CYS A 278 -26.92 18.11 40.02
C CYS A 278 -26.68 18.96 41.25
N ALA A 279 -27.73 19.12 42.06
CA ALA A 279 -27.64 19.71 43.39
C ALA A 279 -27.63 18.58 44.43
N ILE A 280 -26.62 18.54 45.30
CA ILE A 280 -26.51 17.54 46.37
C ILE A 280 -26.33 18.21 47.75
N PRO A 281 -26.88 17.63 48.82
CA PRO A 281 -26.54 18.04 50.18
C PRO A 281 -25.05 17.83 50.44
N GLN A 282 -24.41 18.76 51.15
CA GLN A 282 -22.99 18.66 51.50
C GLN A 282 -22.65 17.38 52.30
N SER A 283 -23.61 16.84 53.06
CA SER A 283 -23.47 15.60 53.82
C SER A 283 -23.44 14.32 52.95
N MET A 284 -23.86 14.40 51.69
CA MET A 284 -23.86 13.26 50.75
C MET A 284 -22.68 13.33 49.76
N GLN A 285 -21.71 14.21 50.00
CA GLN A 285 -20.54 14.32 49.16
C GLN A 285 -19.69 13.04 49.22
N LEU A 286 -19.57 12.35 48.09
CA LEU A 286 -18.62 11.26 47.89
C LEU A 286 -17.42 11.81 47.12
N GLU A 287 -16.25 11.80 47.75
CA GLU A 287 -14.99 12.10 47.06
C GLU A 287 -14.38 10.78 46.58
N MET A 288 -14.26 10.61 45.26
CA MET A 288 -13.38 9.56 44.74
C MET A 288 -11.94 9.92 45.14
N GLN A 289 -11.19 8.96 45.67
CA GLN A 289 -9.75 9.14 45.85
C GLN A 289 -9.11 9.33 44.48
N GLU A 290 -8.75 10.57 44.16
CA GLU A 290 -8.05 10.89 42.93
C GLU A 290 -6.65 10.31 42.98
N THR A 291 -6.41 9.29 42.16
CA THR A 291 -5.04 8.90 41.80
C THR A 291 -4.55 9.92 40.78
N ALA A 292 -3.35 10.47 40.95
CA ALA A 292 -2.75 11.58 40.18
C ALA A 292 -2.68 11.41 38.63
N SER A 293 -3.23 10.32 38.08
CA SER A 293 -3.17 9.94 36.66
C SER A 293 -4.29 10.55 35.78
N ARG A 294 -5.22 11.36 36.31
CA ARG A 294 -6.35 11.89 35.53
C ARG A 294 -5.93 12.85 34.42
N ASN A 295 -4.85 13.62 34.63
CA ASN A 295 -4.40 14.65 33.68
C ASN A 295 -3.73 14.09 32.42
N ASN A 296 -3.23 12.83 32.43
CA ASN A 296 -2.56 12.23 31.27
C ASN A 296 -3.19 10.92 30.80
N GLY A 297 -4.37 10.56 31.34
CA GLY A 297 -5.04 9.31 30.99
C GLY A 297 -5.44 9.22 29.51
N GLY A 298 -5.91 10.33 28.92
CA GLY A 298 -6.25 10.39 27.50
C GLY A 298 -5.04 10.20 26.57
N ALA A 299 -3.91 10.82 26.89
CA ALA A 299 -2.67 10.68 26.13
C ALA A 299 -2.14 9.25 26.15
N LEU A 300 -2.16 8.58 27.31
CA LEU A 300 -1.73 7.19 27.45
C LEU A 300 -2.44 6.23 26.49
N PHE A 301 -3.76 6.38 26.32
CA PHE A 301 -4.52 5.53 25.40
C PHE A 301 -4.14 5.80 23.94
N CYS A 302 -3.98 7.06 23.56
CA CYS A 302 -3.56 7.46 22.22
C CYS A 302 -2.16 6.93 21.90
N GLU A 303 -1.19 7.19 22.77
CA GLU A 303 0.21 6.73 22.64
C GLU A 303 0.29 5.20 22.54
N MET A 304 -0.52 4.47 23.30
CA MET A 304 -0.58 3.01 23.21
C MET A 304 -1.17 2.53 21.88
N ALA A 305 -2.21 3.20 21.37
CA ALA A 305 -2.80 2.88 20.08
C ALA A 305 -1.81 3.18 18.93
N GLU A 306 -1.14 4.32 18.96
CA GLU A 306 -0.08 4.71 18.03
C GLU A 306 1.11 3.74 18.09
N TRP A 307 1.50 3.31 19.29
CA TRP A 307 2.54 2.29 19.44
C TRP A 307 2.14 0.97 18.79
N CYS A 308 0.89 0.54 18.96
CA CYS A 308 0.37 -0.66 18.29
C CYS A 308 0.45 -0.51 16.77
N ASP A 309 0.02 0.63 16.23
CA ASP A 309 0.09 0.91 14.79
C ASP A 309 1.52 0.92 14.27
N ALA A 310 2.45 1.54 15.00
CA ALA A 310 3.87 1.48 14.68
C ALA A 310 4.41 0.04 14.65
N GLN A 311 3.99 -0.86 15.56
CA GLN A 311 4.39 -2.28 15.50
C GLN A 311 3.77 -3.01 14.31
N ILE A 312 2.51 -2.71 13.97
CA ILE A 312 1.83 -3.30 12.81
C ILE A 312 2.51 -2.87 11.51
N SER A 313 2.81 -1.58 11.37
CA SER A 313 3.57 -1.03 10.24
C SER A 313 4.93 -1.72 10.07
N LYS A 314 5.70 -1.89 11.15
CA LYS A 314 6.98 -2.63 11.11
C LYS A 314 6.79 -4.08 10.68
N ALA A 315 5.76 -4.75 11.19
CA ALA A 315 5.48 -6.15 10.87
C ALA A 315 5.06 -6.35 9.40
N VAL A 316 4.29 -5.41 8.84
CA VAL A 316 3.71 -5.55 7.49
C VAL A 316 4.60 -4.91 6.41
N LEU A 317 5.08 -3.69 6.60
CA LEU A 317 5.85 -2.92 5.62
C LEU A 317 7.34 -2.83 5.94
N GLY A 318 7.80 -3.31 7.09
CA GLY A 318 9.20 -3.22 7.52
C GLY A 318 9.63 -1.85 8.04
N GLN A 319 8.73 -0.86 8.06
CA GLN A 319 9.01 0.53 8.43
C GLN A 319 7.76 1.20 9.02
N THR A 320 7.90 2.38 9.63
CA THR A 320 6.78 3.15 10.22
C THR A 320 6.52 4.53 9.60
N MET A 321 7.52 5.12 8.93
CA MET A 321 7.50 6.56 8.62
C MET A 321 6.69 6.94 7.38
N THR A 322 6.54 6.06 6.38
CA THR A 322 5.78 6.42 5.16
C THR A 322 4.28 6.57 5.40
N THR A 323 3.79 6.20 6.57
CA THR A 323 2.37 6.28 6.95
C THR A 323 2.11 7.45 7.90
N ASP A 324 3.03 7.76 8.83
CA ASP A 324 2.71 8.63 9.97
C ASP A 324 3.53 9.92 10.12
N ASN A 325 4.67 10.14 9.42
CA ASN A 325 5.49 11.36 9.66
C ASN A 325 6.23 11.90 8.43
N GLY A 326 6.06 13.19 8.15
CA GLY A 326 6.81 13.95 7.16
C GLY A 326 8.20 14.33 7.66
N SER A 327 9.23 13.59 7.23
CA SER A 327 10.64 13.95 7.44
C SER A 327 11.40 14.12 6.11
N SER A 328 12.66 14.56 6.19
CA SER A 328 13.56 14.87 5.06
C SER A 328 13.54 13.82 3.95
N ARG A 329 13.58 14.28 2.68
CA ARG A 329 13.50 13.44 1.46
C ARG A 329 14.40 12.19 1.52
N SER A 330 15.63 12.33 1.99
CA SER A 330 16.61 11.24 2.05
C SER A 330 16.20 10.09 2.98
N GLN A 331 15.42 10.36 4.04
CA GLN A 331 14.94 9.32 4.95
C GLN A 331 13.72 8.59 4.36
N ALA A 332 12.83 9.33 3.68
CA ALA A 332 11.70 8.74 2.96
C ALA A 332 12.17 7.76 1.86
N ASP A 333 13.23 8.09 1.14
CA ASP A 333 13.83 7.24 0.10
C ASP A 333 14.33 5.90 0.67
N VAL A 334 15.05 5.92 1.80
CA VAL A 334 15.53 4.71 2.49
C VAL A 334 14.36 3.82 2.95
N HIS A 335 13.31 4.42 3.52
CA HIS A 335 12.13 3.66 3.94
C HIS A 335 11.37 3.06 2.75
N ASN A 336 11.30 3.77 1.64
CA ASN A 336 10.72 3.25 0.41
C ASN A 336 11.55 2.07 -0.12
N GLN A 337 12.89 2.13 -0.05
CA GLN A 337 13.77 1.03 -0.46
C GLN A 337 13.45 -0.27 0.30
N VAL A 338 13.33 -0.20 1.64
CA VAL A 338 12.99 -1.37 2.49
C VAL A 338 11.63 -1.93 2.13
N ARG A 339 10.63 -1.06 1.93
CA ARG A 339 9.30 -1.48 1.47
C ARG A 339 9.39 -2.17 0.12
N MET A 340 10.17 -1.62 -0.83
CA MET A 340 10.34 -2.20 -2.15
C MET A 340 11.05 -3.56 -2.10
N ASP A 341 12.01 -3.79 -1.20
CA ASP A 341 12.63 -5.12 -1.04
C ASP A 341 11.61 -6.18 -0.65
N ILE A 342 10.68 -5.84 0.24
CA ILE A 342 9.57 -6.72 0.64
C ILE A 342 8.64 -6.98 -0.56
N VAL A 343 8.27 -5.93 -1.30
CA VAL A 343 7.43 -6.04 -2.50
C VAL A 343 8.10 -6.89 -3.57
N ARG A 344 9.41 -6.74 -3.81
CA ARG A 344 10.19 -7.56 -4.76
C ARG A 344 10.15 -9.04 -4.36
N TRP A 345 10.28 -9.34 -3.07
CA TRP A 345 10.18 -10.70 -2.56
C TRP A 345 8.79 -11.30 -2.78
N ASP A 346 7.74 -10.55 -2.46
CA ASP A 346 6.36 -11.00 -2.67
C ASP A 346 6.05 -11.19 -4.15
N ALA A 347 6.44 -10.25 -5.01
CA ALA A 347 6.31 -10.32 -6.46
C ALA A 347 7.01 -11.56 -7.04
N ARG A 348 8.23 -11.87 -6.57
CA ARG A 348 8.94 -13.09 -6.96
C ARG A 348 8.18 -14.36 -6.58
N GLN A 349 7.62 -14.41 -5.37
CA GLN A 349 6.87 -15.58 -4.91
C GLN A 349 5.54 -15.75 -5.65
N LEU A 350 4.86 -14.65 -5.94
CA LEU A 350 3.64 -14.64 -6.75
C LEU A 350 3.93 -15.09 -8.18
N ALA A 351 4.99 -14.57 -8.81
CA ALA A 351 5.45 -15.00 -10.13
C ALA A 351 5.72 -16.52 -10.17
N ASN A 352 6.41 -17.07 -9.17
CA ASN A 352 6.63 -18.52 -9.08
C ASN A 352 5.31 -19.30 -8.99
N THR A 353 4.32 -18.75 -8.27
CA THR A 353 3.00 -19.37 -8.13
C THR A 353 2.25 -19.37 -9.47
N LEU A 354 2.25 -18.24 -10.18
CA LEU A 354 1.64 -18.13 -11.51
C LEU A 354 2.32 -19.08 -12.50
N ASN A 355 3.65 -19.18 -12.47
CA ASN A 355 4.39 -20.10 -13.34
C ASN A 355 4.00 -21.57 -13.10
N GLU A 356 3.90 -21.97 -11.84
CA GLU A 356 3.64 -23.36 -11.47
C GLU A 356 2.16 -23.76 -11.63
N TYR A 357 1.23 -22.90 -11.22
CA TYR A 357 -0.19 -23.26 -11.14
C TYR A 357 -1.08 -22.68 -12.25
N LEU A 358 -0.59 -21.72 -13.03
CA LEU A 358 -1.34 -21.13 -14.15
C LEU A 358 -0.66 -21.40 -15.49
N VAL A 359 0.59 -20.92 -15.66
CA VAL A 359 1.33 -21.02 -16.94
C VAL A 359 1.52 -22.47 -17.34
N ARG A 360 2.07 -23.29 -16.45
CA ARG A 360 2.36 -24.69 -16.75
C ARG A 360 1.10 -25.50 -17.08
N PRO A 361 0.03 -25.51 -16.25
CA PRO A 361 -1.22 -26.19 -16.61
C PRO A 361 -1.85 -25.68 -17.89
N TYR A 362 -1.77 -24.37 -18.18
CA TYR A 362 -2.28 -23.81 -19.42
C TYR A 362 -1.54 -24.31 -20.66
N ILE A 363 -0.21 -24.33 -20.62
CA ILE A 363 0.61 -24.89 -21.70
C ILE A 363 0.33 -26.38 -21.86
N GLU A 364 0.31 -27.15 -20.77
CA GLU A 364 0.07 -28.59 -20.82
C GLU A 364 -1.32 -28.94 -21.35
N ALA A 365 -2.34 -28.18 -20.98
CA ALA A 365 -3.70 -28.37 -21.47
C ALA A 365 -3.83 -28.13 -22.98
N ASN A 366 -3.04 -27.22 -23.54
CA ASN A 366 -3.18 -26.77 -24.94
C ASN A 366 -2.15 -27.36 -25.90
N TYR A 367 -0.91 -27.54 -25.44
CA TYR A 367 0.25 -27.94 -26.25
C TYR A 367 0.93 -29.22 -25.73
N GLY A 368 0.54 -29.71 -24.56
CA GLY A 368 1.13 -30.88 -23.90
C GLY A 368 2.36 -30.54 -23.06
N PRO A 369 2.90 -31.53 -22.31
CA PRO A 369 4.11 -31.36 -21.52
C PRO A 369 5.28 -30.89 -22.36
N GLN A 370 6.00 -29.88 -21.86
CA GLN A 370 7.20 -29.32 -22.48
C GLN A 370 8.42 -29.59 -21.60
N GLU A 371 9.61 -29.59 -22.18
CA GLU A 371 10.85 -29.63 -21.41
C GLU A 371 11.15 -28.27 -20.76
N HIS A 372 10.88 -27.20 -21.50
CA HIS A 372 11.04 -25.82 -21.06
C HIS A 372 9.73 -25.05 -21.22
N TYR A 373 9.43 -24.17 -20.25
CA TYR A 373 8.22 -23.36 -20.24
C TYR A 373 8.60 -21.87 -20.25
N PRO A 374 7.80 -21.01 -20.91
CA PRO A 374 7.89 -19.58 -20.72
C PRO A 374 7.74 -19.19 -19.25
N ARG A 375 8.34 -18.08 -18.86
CA ARG A 375 8.32 -17.60 -17.47
C ARG A 375 7.68 -16.23 -17.39
N VAL A 376 6.65 -16.13 -16.56
CA VAL A 376 6.10 -14.87 -16.07
C VAL A 376 7.01 -14.33 -14.97
N VAL A 377 7.42 -13.08 -15.11
CA VAL A 377 8.25 -12.36 -14.15
C VAL A 377 7.56 -11.05 -13.79
N LEU A 378 7.37 -10.82 -12.49
CA LEU A 378 6.87 -9.56 -11.96
C LEU A 378 8.09 -8.69 -11.61
N ARG A 379 8.46 -7.79 -12.52
CA ARG A 379 9.57 -6.85 -12.32
C ARG A 379 9.03 -5.52 -11.82
N ILE A 380 9.56 -5.03 -10.70
CA ILE A 380 9.35 -3.65 -10.32
C ILE A 380 10.27 -2.82 -11.20
N SER A 381 9.69 -2.10 -12.16
CA SER A 381 10.41 -1.05 -12.87
C SER A 381 10.66 0.07 -11.86
N GLU A 382 11.91 0.20 -11.43
CA GLU A 382 12.35 1.47 -10.85
C GLU A 382 12.21 2.51 -11.96
N ALA A 383 11.57 3.64 -11.66
CA ALA A 383 11.59 4.75 -12.59
C ALA A 383 13.06 5.06 -12.86
N GLU A 384 13.54 4.71 -14.05
CA GLU A 384 14.90 5.04 -14.45
C GLU A 384 15.01 6.56 -14.30
N ASP A 385 15.98 7.02 -13.52
CA ASP A 385 16.32 8.43 -13.50
C ASP A 385 16.90 8.75 -14.88
N LEU A 386 16.02 9.13 -15.81
CA LEU A 386 16.36 9.42 -17.19
C LEU A 386 17.43 10.52 -17.28
N LYS A 387 17.50 11.40 -16.29
CA LYS A 387 18.55 12.40 -16.17
C LYS A 387 19.88 11.74 -15.81
N ALA A 388 19.92 10.92 -14.77
CA ALA A 388 21.13 10.18 -14.39
C ALA A 388 21.62 9.24 -15.52
N LEU A 389 20.69 8.60 -16.24
CA LEU A 389 20.97 7.78 -17.43
C LEU A 389 21.62 8.63 -18.53
N THR A 390 21.04 9.81 -18.84
CA THR A 390 21.59 10.74 -19.83
C THR A 390 22.97 11.24 -19.42
N ASP A 391 23.12 11.68 -18.18
CA ASP A 391 24.38 12.19 -17.62
C ASP A 391 25.49 11.12 -17.63
N ALA A 392 25.14 9.84 -17.47
CA ALA A 392 26.08 8.72 -17.58
C ALA A 392 26.38 8.31 -19.04
N LEU A 393 25.39 8.39 -19.94
CA LEU A 393 25.51 7.99 -21.34
C LEU A 393 26.32 8.99 -22.18
N VAL A 394 26.10 10.30 -22.00
CA VAL A 394 26.78 11.34 -22.81
C VAL A 394 28.31 11.16 -22.82
N PRO A 395 29.00 11.00 -21.67
CA PRO A 395 30.45 10.81 -21.65
C PRO A 395 30.93 9.47 -22.23
N LEU A 396 30.06 8.47 -22.34
CA LEU A 396 30.37 7.18 -22.96
C LEU A 396 30.23 7.27 -24.48
N ILE A 397 29.18 7.95 -24.96
CA ILE A 397 28.96 8.23 -26.39
C ILE A 397 30.08 9.13 -26.92
N ASP A 398 30.45 10.18 -26.19
CA ASP A 398 31.57 11.07 -26.53
C ASP A 398 32.91 10.32 -26.62
N ARG A 399 33.06 9.22 -25.86
CA ARG A 399 34.23 8.34 -25.90
C ARG A 399 34.14 7.22 -26.94
N GLY A 400 33.08 7.22 -27.76
CA GLY A 400 32.91 6.32 -28.90
C GLY A 400 32.00 5.11 -28.66
N MET A 401 31.27 5.04 -27.53
CA MET A 401 30.22 4.03 -27.36
C MET A 401 29.10 4.27 -28.37
N ARG A 402 28.72 3.21 -29.10
CA ARG A 402 27.62 3.25 -30.06
C ARG A 402 26.36 2.70 -29.39
N VAL A 403 25.34 3.54 -29.26
CA VAL A 403 24.04 3.19 -28.70
C VAL A 403 23.00 3.31 -29.81
N GLN A 404 22.04 2.38 -29.88
CA GLN A 404 20.95 2.49 -30.85
C GLN A 404 19.98 3.59 -30.39
N GLU A 405 19.55 4.44 -31.34
CA GLU A 405 18.63 5.54 -31.04
C GLU A 405 17.24 5.04 -30.61
N SER A 406 16.78 3.93 -31.21
CA SER A 406 15.54 3.24 -30.83
C SER A 406 15.54 2.83 -29.35
N GLU A 407 16.67 2.31 -28.85
CA GLU A 407 16.78 1.90 -27.44
C GLU A 407 16.65 3.10 -26.48
N LEU A 408 17.14 4.28 -26.88
CA LEU A 408 16.98 5.49 -26.08
C LEU A 408 15.54 6.02 -26.16
N ARG A 409 14.94 6.03 -27.36
CA ARG A 409 13.53 6.43 -27.55
C ARG A 409 12.57 5.58 -26.72
N ASP A 410 12.74 4.26 -26.75
CA ASP A 410 11.92 3.31 -25.99
C ASP A 410 12.01 3.56 -24.48
N ARG A 411 13.22 3.80 -23.95
CA ARG A 411 13.41 4.13 -22.53
C ARG A 411 12.78 5.46 -22.12
N PHE A 412 12.77 6.44 -23.03
CA PHE A 412 12.14 7.74 -22.81
C PHE A 412 10.63 7.75 -23.13
N GLY A 413 10.08 6.63 -23.64
CA GLY A 413 8.68 6.53 -24.06
C GLY A 413 8.34 7.41 -25.27
N LEU A 414 9.33 7.71 -26.11
CA LEU A 414 9.17 8.54 -27.31
C LEU A 414 8.95 7.64 -28.53
N ALA A 415 7.88 7.88 -29.28
CA ALA A 415 7.67 7.18 -30.55
C ALA A 415 8.70 7.66 -31.60
N GLU A 416 9.01 6.80 -32.58
CA GLU A 416 9.68 7.26 -33.79
C GLU A 416 8.78 8.26 -34.52
N PRO A 417 9.31 9.42 -34.94
CA PRO A 417 8.52 10.39 -35.69
C PRO A 417 8.13 9.81 -37.05
N ASP A 418 6.85 9.95 -37.42
CA ASP A 418 6.36 9.62 -38.76
C ASP A 418 7.07 10.46 -39.84
N ASP A 419 7.12 9.95 -41.06
CA ASP A 419 7.65 10.68 -42.22
C ASP A 419 6.91 12.02 -42.41
N GLY A 420 7.59 13.12 -42.09
CA GLY A 420 7.06 14.49 -42.21
C GLY A 420 6.45 15.07 -40.92
N ALA A 421 6.60 14.41 -39.77
CA ALA A 421 6.22 14.97 -38.48
C ALA A 421 7.08 16.19 -38.12
N ASP A 422 6.47 17.20 -37.49
CA ASP A 422 7.19 18.36 -36.95
C ASP A 422 8.06 17.92 -35.77
N VAL A 423 9.38 17.86 -35.97
CA VAL A 423 10.36 17.43 -34.97
C VAL A 423 11.08 18.62 -34.32
N LEU A 424 11.41 18.48 -33.03
CA LEU A 424 12.23 19.46 -32.32
C LEU A 424 13.68 19.38 -32.81
N HIS A 425 14.23 20.51 -33.24
CA HIS A 425 15.62 20.61 -33.68
C HIS A 425 16.51 21.21 -32.58
N PRO A 426 17.80 20.83 -32.52
CA PRO A 426 18.75 21.48 -31.64
C PRO A 426 18.90 22.95 -32.01
N VAL A 427 18.90 23.83 -30.99
CA VAL A 427 19.01 25.30 -31.13
C VAL A 427 20.32 25.74 -31.82
N SER A 428 21.28 24.83 -31.98
CA SER A 428 22.62 25.10 -32.50
C SER A 428 22.85 24.57 -33.92
N ALA A 429 21.83 24.58 -34.78
CA ALA A 429 21.99 24.21 -36.19
C ALA A 429 21.35 25.24 -37.13
N GLY A 430 22.14 26.25 -37.53
CA GLY A 430 21.94 26.97 -38.80
C GLY A 430 21.77 28.48 -38.73
N MET A 431 22.88 29.22 -38.80
CA MET A 431 22.93 30.44 -39.61
C MET A 431 24.13 30.38 -40.55
N SER A 432 23.90 29.91 -41.78
CA SER A 432 24.82 30.02 -42.92
C SER A 432 24.01 30.13 -44.21
N GLY A 433 23.85 31.36 -44.75
CA GLY A 433 23.33 31.71 -46.09
C GLY A 433 21.85 31.40 -46.34
N ASP A 434 21.01 32.20 -47.02
CA ASP A 434 21.20 33.31 -47.94
C ASP A 434 20.03 34.30 -47.81
N VAL A 435 20.31 35.58 -48.06
CA VAL A 435 19.33 36.66 -48.05
C VAL A 435 18.45 36.59 -49.31
N ALA A 436 17.17 36.26 -49.13
CA ALA A 436 16.13 36.53 -50.13
C ALA A 436 15.21 37.66 -49.62
N MET A 437 15.38 38.86 -50.18
CA MET A 437 14.42 39.94 -50.06
C MET A 437 13.15 39.60 -50.87
N ASN A 438 12.01 39.45 -50.16
CA ASN A 438 10.67 39.90 -50.55
C ASN A 438 9.58 38.96 -50.01
N ARG A 439 9.02 39.30 -48.84
CA ARG A 439 7.60 39.62 -48.71
C ARG A 439 7.29 40.05 -47.28
N GLU A 440 6.97 41.33 -47.15
CA GLU A 440 6.24 41.87 -46.02
C GLU A 440 4.92 41.12 -45.86
N ARG A 441 4.84 40.30 -44.82
CA ARG A 441 3.64 40.20 -43.98
C ARG A 441 4.09 40.19 -42.53
N VAL A 442 4.14 41.39 -41.99
CA VAL A 442 4.19 41.65 -40.54
C VAL A 442 2.92 41.07 -39.93
N ALA A 443 3.05 39.93 -39.25
CA ALA A 443 2.17 39.58 -38.15
C ALA A 443 2.99 39.81 -36.87
N LEU A 444 2.74 40.96 -36.24
CA LEU A 444 3.24 41.30 -34.91
C LEU A 444 2.57 40.39 -33.88
N ASN A 445 3.26 39.33 -33.46
CA ASN A 445 3.10 38.79 -32.11
C ASN A 445 4.43 38.98 -31.40
N ARG A 446 4.57 40.17 -30.80
CA ARG A 446 5.62 40.48 -29.83
C ARG A 446 5.19 39.80 -28.53
N GLU A 447 5.73 38.63 -28.22
CA GLU A 447 5.66 38.10 -26.87
C GLU A 447 6.47 39.05 -25.97
N HIS A 448 5.76 39.69 -25.04
CA HIS A 448 6.38 40.42 -23.95
C HIS A 448 7.16 39.41 -23.09
N PRO A 449 8.44 39.66 -22.77
CA PRO A 449 9.12 38.87 -21.75
C PRO A 449 8.31 39.01 -20.44
N ASP A 450 8.08 37.88 -19.78
CA ASP A 450 7.30 37.78 -18.56
C ASP A 450 7.96 38.63 -17.46
N GLU A 451 7.44 39.85 -17.26
CA GLU A 451 8.01 40.85 -16.34
C GLU A 451 8.08 40.31 -14.90
N LEU A 452 7.22 39.34 -14.56
CA LEU A 452 7.27 38.60 -13.30
C LEU A 452 8.52 37.72 -13.18
N ALA A 453 8.93 37.05 -14.25
CA ALA A 453 10.11 36.18 -14.23
C ALA A 453 11.40 36.99 -14.06
N GLN A 454 11.50 38.13 -14.73
CA GLN A 454 12.65 39.04 -14.56
C GLN A 454 12.71 39.65 -13.16
N MET A 455 11.56 40.00 -12.56
CA MET A 455 11.51 40.49 -11.19
C MET A 455 11.86 39.43 -10.14
N VAL A 456 11.45 38.18 -10.35
CA VAL A 456 11.80 37.08 -9.44
C VAL A 456 13.31 36.84 -9.45
N ASP A 457 13.94 36.87 -10.63
CA ASP A 457 15.39 36.71 -10.76
C ASP A 457 16.17 37.86 -10.11
N ASP A 458 15.73 39.11 -10.27
CA ASP A 458 16.37 40.26 -9.63
C ASP A 458 16.16 40.25 -8.10
N ALA A 459 14.97 39.87 -7.61
CA ALA A 459 14.71 39.73 -6.18
C ALA A 459 15.53 38.61 -5.53
N LEU A 460 15.73 37.48 -6.23
CA LEU A 460 16.56 36.37 -5.75
C LEU A 460 18.05 36.73 -5.67
N ARG A 461 18.55 37.56 -6.61
CA ARG A 461 19.94 38.05 -6.59
C ARG A 461 20.24 38.98 -5.41
N ASP A 462 19.31 39.85 -5.06
CA ASP A 462 19.48 40.74 -3.90
C ASP A 462 19.22 40.01 -2.57
N TRP A 463 18.32 39.03 -2.56
CA TRP A 463 18.10 38.12 -1.42
C TRP A 463 19.36 37.37 -1.02
N GLN A 464 20.18 36.96 -1.98
CA GLN A 464 21.42 36.22 -1.71
C GLN A 464 22.48 37.07 -0.98
N LYS A 465 22.47 38.40 -1.14
CA LYS A 465 23.42 39.31 -0.46
C LYS A 465 23.01 39.63 0.97
N THR A 466 21.72 39.75 1.26
CA THR A 466 21.22 40.12 2.61
C THR A 466 20.91 38.87 3.46
N GLY A 467 20.51 37.77 2.82
CA GLY A 467 20.16 36.51 3.48
C GLY A 467 21.34 35.85 4.19
N GLU A 468 22.55 35.91 3.63
CA GLU A 468 23.76 35.37 4.30
C GLU A 468 24.10 36.14 5.58
N ALA A 469 23.88 37.46 5.61
CA ALA A 469 24.15 38.28 6.80
C ALA A 469 23.21 37.96 7.98
N PHE A 470 21.98 37.55 7.70
CA PHE A 470 21.01 37.10 8.71
C PHE A 470 21.17 35.62 9.09
N THR A 471 21.52 34.76 8.11
CA THR A 471 21.53 33.30 8.30
C THR A 471 22.85 32.79 8.88
N ASN A 472 23.98 33.42 8.55
CA ASN A 472 25.29 33.00 9.06
C ASN A 472 25.41 33.09 10.59
N PRO A 473 24.96 34.17 11.28
CA PRO A 473 25.02 34.22 12.74
C PRO A 473 24.20 33.12 13.42
N VAL A 474 23.06 32.74 12.83
CA VAL A 474 22.20 31.65 13.32
C VAL A 474 22.88 30.30 13.12
N LEU A 475 23.53 30.09 11.98
CA LEU A 475 24.30 28.87 11.69
C LEU A 475 25.53 28.74 12.58
N THR A 476 26.24 29.84 12.85
CA THR A 476 27.37 29.86 13.79
C THR A 476 26.91 29.51 15.21
N LEU A 477 25.81 30.11 15.68
CA LEU A 477 25.25 29.77 16.99
C LEU A 477 24.85 28.28 17.07
N ALA A 478 24.28 27.74 16.00
CA ALA A 478 23.91 26.32 15.93
C ALA A 478 25.14 25.39 15.97
N GLN A 479 26.29 25.83 15.45
CA GLN A 479 27.54 25.07 15.49
C GLN A 479 28.26 25.15 16.85
N GLU A 480 28.04 26.22 17.61
CA GLU A 480 28.63 26.42 18.94
C GLU A 480 27.84 25.77 20.09
N CYS A 481 26.59 25.34 19.83
CA CYS A 481 25.74 24.75 20.86
C CYS A 481 25.81 23.22 20.83
N ASP A 482 26.12 22.60 21.96
CA ASP A 482 26.22 21.13 22.10
C ASP A 482 24.84 20.45 22.24
N SER A 483 23.76 21.22 22.39
CA SER A 483 22.39 20.69 22.50
C SER A 483 21.33 21.68 22.03
N PHE A 484 20.17 21.15 21.64
CA PHE A 484 19.01 21.93 21.19
C PHE A 484 18.47 22.89 22.26
N ASP A 485 18.46 22.46 23.53
CA ASP A 485 18.03 23.31 24.65
C ASP A 485 18.99 24.48 24.91
N ASP A 486 20.29 24.31 24.62
CA ASP A 486 21.29 25.37 24.75
C ASP A 486 21.15 26.40 23.62
N PHE A 487 20.89 25.91 22.41
CA PHE A 487 20.58 26.75 21.25
C PHE A 487 19.33 27.61 21.47
N LEU A 488 18.25 27.04 21.99
CA LEU A 488 17.01 27.77 22.28
C LEU A 488 17.18 28.85 23.36
N LYS A 489 18.08 28.63 24.33
CA LYS A 489 18.36 29.62 25.38
C LYS A 489 19.19 30.80 24.88
N ARG A 490 20.09 30.59 23.92
CA ARG A 490 20.97 31.63 23.36
C ARG A 490 20.37 32.36 22.16
N LEU A 491 19.30 31.83 21.58
CA LEU A 491 18.57 32.44 20.45
C LEU A 491 18.08 33.88 20.73
N PRO A 492 17.52 34.21 21.92
CA PRO A 492 17.07 35.56 22.23
C PRO A 492 18.20 36.59 22.29
N GLU A 493 19.40 36.18 22.72
CA GLU A 493 20.58 37.05 22.74
C GLU A 493 21.05 37.39 21.32
N LEU A 494 20.98 36.41 20.42
CA LEU A 494 21.29 36.61 19.01
C LEU A 494 20.27 37.55 18.33
N GLN A 495 18.99 37.43 18.70
CA GLN A 495 17.93 38.30 18.20
C GLN A 495 18.17 39.79 18.52
N GLU A 496 18.74 40.11 19.68
CA GLU A 496 19.08 41.51 20.03
C GLU A 496 20.20 42.11 19.17
N THR A 497 21.02 41.27 18.56
CA THR A 497 22.14 41.68 17.69
C THR A 497 21.83 41.62 16.20
N LEU A 498 20.76 40.91 15.81
CA LEU A 498 20.32 40.78 14.44
C LEU A 498 19.44 41.97 14.06
N ASN A 499 19.98 42.90 13.28
CA ASN A 499 19.25 44.07 12.79
C ASN A 499 18.30 43.64 11.64
N ALA A 500 17.09 43.19 11.99
CA ALA A 500 16.10 42.64 11.06
C ALA A 500 15.39 43.69 10.20
N ASP A 501 15.63 44.98 10.46
CA ASP A 501 14.92 46.10 9.82
C ASP A 501 15.16 46.15 8.30
N ASP A 502 16.40 45.99 7.84
CA ASP A 502 16.74 46.02 6.40
C ASP A 502 16.15 44.81 5.66
N PHE A 503 16.08 43.65 6.33
CA PHE A 503 15.48 42.43 5.77
C PHE A 503 13.96 42.55 5.64
N ALA A 504 13.30 43.10 6.67
CA ALA A 504 11.87 43.35 6.65
C ALA A 504 11.48 44.39 5.59
N LEU A 505 12.30 45.43 5.41
CA LEU A 505 12.05 46.48 4.41
C LEU A 505 12.12 45.95 2.97
N GLN A 506 13.11 45.11 2.66
CA GLN A 506 13.26 44.49 1.33
C GLN A 506 12.10 43.53 1.01
N LEU A 507 11.67 42.72 2.00
CA LEU A 507 10.52 41.84 1.83
C LEU A 507 9.23 42.63 1.58
N ALA A 508 9.06 43.74 2.29
CA ALA A 508 7.93 44.64 2.11
C ALA A 508 7.92 45.30 0.72
N GLU A 509 9.07 45.76 0.20
CA GLU A 509 9.18 46.32 -1.15
C GLU A 509 8.83 45.31 -2.25
N VAL A 510 9.33 44.07 -2.14
CA VAL A 510 9.04 43.01 -3.12
C VAL A 510 7.56 42.62 -3.09
N CYS A 511 6.98 42.46 -1.90
CA CYS A 511 5.55 42.19 -1.74
C CYS A 511 4.68 43.34 -2.29
N PHE A 512 5.08 44.59 -2.09
CA PHE A 512 4.36 45.76 -2.60
C PHE A 512 4.41 45.85 -4.12
N LYS A 513 5.59 45.66 -4.74
CA LYS A 513 5.74 45.65 -6.20
C LYS A 513 4.96 44.52 -6.87
N ALA A 514 5.00 43.31 -6.29
CA ALA A 514 4.24 42.16 -6.79
C ALA A 514 2.72 42.42 -6.75
N ARG A 515 2.24 43.09 -5.69
CA ARG A 515 0.82 43.43 -5.55
C ARG A 515 0.37 44.53 -6.52
N ALA A 516 1.22 45.53 -6.76
CA ALA A 516 0.95 46.60 -7.72
C ALA A 516 0.81 46.09 -9.16
N LEU A 517 1.62 45.09 -9.56
CA LEU A 517 1.53 44.44 -10.87
C LEU A 517 0.29 43.55 -11.02
N GLY A 518 -0.10 42.87 -9.94
CA GLY A 518 -1.34 42.09 -9.90
C GLY A 518 -2.61 42.92 -10.10
N ASP A 519 -2.63 44.16 -9.58
CA ASP A 519 -3.77 45.07 -9.72
C ASP A 519 -3.85 45.72 -11.12
N THR A 520 -2.74 45.84 -11.86
CA THR A 520 -2.74 46.36 -13.25
C THR A 520 -3.11 45.32 -14.30
N GLY A 521 -3.16 44.03 -13.95
CA GLY A 521 -3.54 42.93 -14.83
C GLY A 521 -5.06 42.69 -14.97
N HIS A 522 -5.88 43.48 -14.27
CA HIS A 522 -7.34 43.37 -14.27
C HIS A 522 -8.05 44.68 -14.66
N ALA A 523 -7.54 45.39 -15.67
CA ALA A 523 -8.22 46.51 -16.33
C ALA A 523 -8.37 46.27 -17.84
#